data_AF-H6QRR2-F1
#
_entry.id   AF-H6QRR2-F1
#
_cell.length_a   1.000
_cell.length_b   1.000
_cell.length_c   1.000
_cell.angle_alpha   90.00
_cell.angle_beta   90.00
_cell.angle_gamma   90.00
#
_symmetry.space_group_name_H-M   'P 1'
#
loop_
_entity.id
_entity.type
_entity.pdbx_description
1 polymer ?
#
loop_
_entity_poly.entity_id
_entity_poly.type
_entity_poly.pdbx_seq_one_letter_code
_entity_poly.pdbx_strand_id
1 'polypeptide(L)'
;MRNLNQLKAQKKRLPTNIKTGDRSRFIHEKKIKKIIKYVKESTQIATFMVIVHLSLFKEHDQEFLTPQAIRKILGFFQNLWLKLESGQSSLIEKYPWAKRNWSLLTLENPHRLHVDFIRNPEDVYRMAFNFVGYWAKKNGKGVKGYGSSDHFTNVMATMDWMVYYSNYEIISGSLKRRIKRTQQGED
;
A
#
# COMPACT_ATOMS: atom_id res chain seq x y z
N MET A 1 -20.98 61.07 -27.65
CA MET A 1 -21.55 59.81 -27.11
C MET A 1 -20.55 58.68 -27.33
N ARG A 2 -20.01 58.10 -26.26
CA ARG A 2 -18.96 57.07 -26.28
C ARG A 2 -19.58 55.71 -26.65
N ASN A 3 -18.99 55.05 -27.65
CA ASN A 3 -19.45 53.77 -28.19
C ASN A 3 -19.21 52.63 -27.17
N LEU A 4 -20.30 52.06 -26.63
CA LEU A 4 -20.33 51.00 -25.60
C LEU A 4 -19.68 49.68 -26.04
N ASN A 5 -19.28 49.55 -27.32
CA ASN A 5 -18.61 48.35 -27.83
C ASN A 5 -17.09 48.34 -27.63
N GLN A 6 -16.46 49.47 -27.26
CA GLN A 6 -15.03 49.51 -26.97
C GLN A 6 -14.67 49.16 -25.51
N LEU A 7 -15.66 49.18 -24.60
CA LEU A 7 -15.48 48.78 -23.19
C LEU A 7 -15.54 47.27 -22.95
N LYS A 8 -15.99 46.48 -23.93
CA LYS A 8 -15.99 45.00 -23.85
C LYS A 8 -14.70 44.36 -24.41
N ALA A 9 -13.85 45.13 -25.09
CA ALA A 9 -12.57 44.66 -25.63
C ALA A 9 -11.39 44.75 -24.63
N GLN A 10 -11.61 45.31 -23.44
CA GLN A 10 -10.63 45.35 -22.34
C GLN A 10 -11.09 44.55 -21.11
N LYS A 11 -11.73 43.40 -21.32
CA LYS A 11 -11.67 42.35 -20.30
C LYS A 11 -10.23 41.84 -20.30
N LYS A 12 -9.39 42.52 -19.50
CA LYS A 12 -8.01 42.16 -19.15
C LYS A 12 -7.82 40.68 -19.40
N ARG A 13 -7.05 40.36 -20.44
CA ARG A 13 -6.30 39.11 -20.46
C ARG A 13 -5.43 39.17 -19.20
N LEU A 14 -5.97 38.69 -18.09
CA LEU A 14 -5.19 38.35 -16.93
C LEU A 14 -4.06 37.48 -17.48
N PRO A 15 -2.79 37.78 -17.20
CA PRO A 15 -1.73 36.88 -17.58
C PRO A 15 -2.05 35.56 -16.87
N THR A 16 -2.54 34.57 -17.61
CA THR A 16 -2.56 33.16 -17.20
C THR A 16 -1.13 32.66 -17.23
N ASN A 17 -0.29 33.29 -16.43
CA ASN A 17 1.05 32.84 -16.10
C ASN A 17 1.06 32.52 -14.61
N ILE A 18 0.08 31.74 -14.16
CA ILE A 18 0.17 31.01 -12.91
C ILE A 18 1.12 29.84 -13.19
N LYS A 19 2.41 30.17 -13.11
CA LYS A 19 3.51 29.34 -12.63
C LYS A 19 3.30 27.84 -12.89
N THR A 20 3.71 27.39 -14.07
CA THR A 20 3.92 25.96 -14.39
C THR A 20 4.73 25.24 -13.31
N GLY A 21 5.66 25.94 -12.62
CA GLY A 21 6.39 25.43 -11.47
C GLY A 21 5.56 25.20 -10.19
N ASP A 22 4.50 25.98 -9.96
CA ASP A 22 3.69 25.91 -8.73
C ASP A 22 2.69 24.75 -8.80
N ARG A 23 2.07 24.55 -9.98
CA ARG A 23 1.27 23.34 -10.25
C ARG A 23 2.10 22.06 -10.19
N SER A 24 3.31 22.08 -10.76
CA SER A 24 4.22 20.93 -10.71
C SER A 24 4.58 20.57 -9.26
N ARG A 25 5.03 21.55 -8.46
CA ARG A 25 5.33 21.35 -7.02
C ARG A 25 4.13 20.79 -6.25
N PHE A 26 2.93 21.33 -6.46
CA PHE A 26 1.71 20.85 -5.81
C PHE A 26 1.32 19.41 -6.19
N ILE A 27 1.52 19.03 -7.46
CA ILE A 27 1.32 17.65 -7.93
C ILE A 27 2.33 16.71 -7.25
N HIS A 28 3.59 17.12 -7.14
CA HIS A 28 4.63 16.36 -6.43
C HIS A 28 4.30 16.18 -4.94
N GLU A 29 3.87 17.23 -4.24
CA GLU A 29 3.53 17.16 -2.81
C GLU A 29 2.36 16.20 -2.56
N LYS A 30 1.30 16.26 -3.37
CA LYS A 30 0.18 15.32 -3.29
C LYS A 30 0.60 13.87 -3.55
N LYS A 31 1.55 13.65 -4.47
CA LYS A 31 2.09 12.32 -4.78
C LYS A 31 2.89 11.79 -3.59
N ILE A 32 3.77 12.60 -3.01
CA ILE A 32 4.56 12.26 -1.81
C ILE A 32 3.63 11.90 -0.64
N LYS A 33 2.60 12.72 -0.36
CA LYS A 33 1.62 12.44 0.70
C LYS A 33 0.92 11.08 0.52
N LYS A 34 0.60 10.71 -0.71
CA LYS A 34 0.01 9.39 -1.01
C LYS A 34 0.99 8.24 -0.78
N ILE A 35 2.27 8.42 -1.16
CA ILE A 35 3.31 7.42 -0.92
C ILE A 35 3.51 7.22 0.59
N ILE A 36 3.60 8.31 1.36
CA ILE A 36 3.71 8.25 2.83
C ILE A 36 2.51 7.52 3.43
N LYS A 37 1.29 7.83 2.98
CA LYS A 37 0.06 7.15 3.43
C LYS A 37 0.15 5.65 3.15
N TYR A 38 0.55 5.26 1.95
CA TYR A 38 0.70 3.87 1.56
C TYR A 38 1.75 3.12 2.37
N VAL A 39 2.93 3.71 2.60
CA VAL A 39 3.98 3.15 3.45
C VAL A 39 3.43 2.93 4.86
N LYS A 40 2.71 3.90 5.40
CA LYS A 40 2.07 3.79 6.73
C LYS A 40 1.05 2.65 6.77
N GLU A 41 0.09 2.63 5.86
CA GLU A 41 -1.01 1.65 5.86
C GLU A 41 -0.49 0.22 5.64
N SER A 42 0.36 0.00 4.63
CA SER A 42 0.95 -1.32 4.38
C SER A 42 1.79 -1.82 5.56
N THR A 43 2.56 -0.94 6.22
CA THR A 43 3.35 -1.30 7.41
C THR A 43 2.46 -1.62 8.61
N GLN A 44 1.39 -0.85 8.83
CA GLN A 44 0.44 -1.09 9.91
C GLN A 44 -0.26 -2.44 9.74
N ILE A 45 -0.77 -2.73 8.54
CA ILE A 45 -1.41 -4.01 8.22
C ILE A 45 -0.42 -5.16 8.40
N ALA A 46 0.81 -5.04 7.87
CA ALA A 46 1.83 -6.08 8.00
C ALA A 46 2.22 -6.32 9.47
N THR A 47 2.35 -5.25 10.27
CA THR A 47 2.64 -5.35 11.71
C THR A 47 1.53 -6.11 12.44
N PHE A 48 0.27 -5.77 12.15
CA PHE A 48 -0.87 -6.48 12.72
C PHE A 48 -0.86 -7.97 12.35
N MET A 49 -0.61 -8.30 11.08
CA MET A 49 -0.52 -9.69 10.64
C MET A 49 0.60 -10.46 11.32
N VAL A 50 1.77 -9.86 11.49
CA VAL A 50 2.88 -10.48 12.23
C VAL A 50 2.48 -10.72 13.69
N ILE A 51 1.81 -9.77 14.35
CA ILE A 51 1.31 -9.95 15.71
C ILE A 51 0.33 -11.14 15.77
N VAL A 52 -0.63 -11.21 14.84
CA VAL A 52 -1.58 -12.33 14.78
C VAL A 52 -0.85 -13.65 14.56
N HIS A 53 0.15 -13.69 13.66
CA HIS A 53 0.96 -14.89 13.43
C HIS A 53 1.60 -15.38 14.73
N LEU A 54 2.35 -14.50 15.38
CA LEU A 54 3.08 -14.83 16.60
C LEU A 54 2.11 -15.24 17.72
N SER A 55 0.94 -14.60 17.82
CA SER A 55 -0.07 -14.93 18.83
C SER A 55 -0.71 -16.30 18.60
N LEU A 56 -1.10 -16.61 17.37
CA LEU A 56 -1.74 -17.88 17.02
C LEU A 56 -0.81 -19.08 17.28
N PHE A 57 0.49 -18.90 17.01
CA PHE A 57 1.50 -19.95 17.20
C PHE A 57 2.23 -19.88 18.54
N LYS A 58 1.82 -18.98 19.44
CA LYS A 58 2.47 -18.73 20.74
C LYS A 58 3.99 -18.52 20.63
N GLU A 59 4.43 -17.83 19.57
CA GLU A 59 5.84 -17.58 19.28
C GLU A 59 6.36 -16.24 19.85
N HIS A 60 5.61 -15.65 20.77
CA HIS A 60 6.10 -14.49 21.52
C HIS A 60 7.10 -14.94 22.57
N ASP A 61 8.19 -14.18 22.75
CA ASP A 61 9.19 -14.44 23.81
C ASP A 61 8.57 -14.40 25.22
N GLN A 62 7.40 -13.78 25.37
CA GLN A 62 6.67 -13.60 26.62
C GLN A 62 5.20 -13.97 26.41
N GLU A 63 4.49 -14.35 27.49
CA GLU A 63 3.06 -14.72 27.44
C GLU A 63 2.16 -13.64 26.81
N PHE A 64 2.58 -12.38 26.86
CA PHE A 64 1.83 -11.24 26.35
C PHE A 64 2.63 -10.46 25.30
N LEU A 65 1.91 -9.86 24.37
CA LEU A 65 2.48 -8.93 23.39
C LEU A 65 3.06 -7.71 24.11
N THR A 66 4.37 -7.47 23.97
CA THR A 66 5.03 -6.33 24.63
C THR A 66 5.41 -5.21 23.67
N PRO A 67 5.58 -3.98 24.18
CA PRO A 67 6.08 -2.87 23.37
C PRO A 67 7.42 -3.17 22.68
N GLN A 68 8.28 -3.97 23.31
CA GLN A 68 9.56 -4.36 22.74
C GLN A 68 9.38 -5.31 21.55
N ALA A 69 8.47 -6.28 21.64
CA ALA A 69 8.13 -7.15 20.51
C ALA A 69 7.62 -6.33 19.31
N ILE A 70 6.73 -5.36 19.55
CA ILE A 70 6.23 -4.46 18.51
C ILE A 70 7.38 -3.65 17.89
N ARG A 71 8.31 -3.11 18.70
CA ARG A 71 9.49 -2.37 18.20
C ARG A 71 10.40 -3.25 17.35
N LYS A 72 10.59 -4.54 17.69
CA LYS A 72 11.35 -5.49 16.86
C LYS A 72 10.70 -5.65 15.47
N ILE A 73 9.38 -5.81 15.41
CA ILE A 73 8.62 -5.92 14.16
C ILE A 73 8.74 -4.64 13.33
N LEU A 74 8.52 -3.48 13.94
CA LEU A 74 8.64 -2.19 13.27
C LEU A 74 10.07 -1.92 12.78
N GLY A 75 11.08 -2.28 13.56
CA GLY A 75 12.48 -2.18 13.16
C GLY A 75 12.81 -3.06 11.96
N PHE A 76 12.22 -4.25 11.87
CA PHE A 76 12.33 -5.08 10.67
C PHE A 76 11.75 -4.39 9.44
N PHE A 77 10.54 -3.84 9.52
CA PHE A 77 9.91 -3.16 8.38
C PHE A 77 10.60 -1.85 8.02
N GLN A 78 11.11 -1.10 8.98
CA GLN A 78 11.96 0.07 8.72
C GLN A 78 13.18 -0.33 7.89
N ASN A 79 13.89 -1.39 8.30
CA ASN A 79 15.05 -1.90 7.56
C ASN A 79 14.66 -2.41 6.16
N LEU A 80 13.48 -3.01 6.00
CA LEU A 80 12.97 -3.40 4.69
C LEU A 80 12.76 -2.17 3.79
N TRP A 81 12.11 -1.12 4.28
CA TRP A 81 11.90 0.11 3.52
C TRP A 81 13.20 0.78 3.11
N LEU A 82 14.19 0.85 4.01
CA LEU A 82 15.52 1.40 3.68
C LEU A 82 16.23 0.59 2.59
N LYS A 83 16.10 -0.75 2.59
CA LYS A 83 16.65 -1.61 1.53
C LYS A 83 15.95 -1.44 0.18
N LEU A 84 14.65 -1.18 0.21
CA LEU A 84 13.86 -0.90 -0.99
C LEU A 84 14.22 0.46 -1.56
N GLU A 85 14.40 1.48 -0.73
CA GLU A 85 14.83 2.82 -1.14
C GLU A 85 16.24 2.80 -1.73
N SER A 86 17.18 2.11 -1.08
CA SER A 86 18.59 2.06 -1.51
C SER A 86 18.85 1.29 -2.80
N GLY A 87 17.83 0.61 -3.35
CA GLY A 87 18.01 -0.11 -4.60
C GLY A 87 18.74 -1.45 -4.44
N GLN A 88 18.65 -2.11 -3.27
CA GLN A 88 19.40 -3.35 -3.04
C GLN A 88 19.06 -4.42 -4.09
N SER A 89 20.01 -4.68 -4.99
CA SER A 89 19.84 -5.50 -6.21
C SER A 89 19.28 -6.89 -5.91
N SER A 90 19.84 -7.58 -4.90
CA SER A 90 19.39 -8.93 -4.52
C SER A 90 17.93 -9.03 -4.05
N LEU A 91 17.34 -7.92 -3.57
CA LEU A 91 15.94 -7.87 -3.18
C LEU A 91 15.06 -7.52 -4.38
N ILE A 92 15.48 -6.53 -5.18
CA ILE A 92 14.73 -6.00 -6.33
C ILE A 92 14.66 -7.01 -7.48
N GLU A 93 15.75 -7.72 -7.76
CA GLU A 93 15.81 -8.75 -8.79
C GLU A 93 14.99 -9.98 -8.41
N LYS A 94 14.95 -10.30 -7.12
CA LYS A 94 14.28 -11.50 -6.60
C LYS A 94 12.78 -11.34 -6.47
N TYR A 95 12.29 -10.14 -6.16
CA TYR A 95 10.89 -9.91 -5.83
C TYR A 95 10.29 -8.81 -6.70
N PRO A 96 9.29 -9.13 -7.57
CA PRO A 96 8.62 -8.12 -8.39
C PRO A 96 7.99 -6.98 -7.58
N TRP A 97 7.45 -7.28 -6.39
CA TRP A 97 6.90 -6.28 -5.48
C TRP A 97 7.99 -5.35 -4.91
N ALA A 98 9.24 -5.82 -4.76
CA ALA A 98 10.33 -4.99 -4.29
C ALA A 98 10.75 -3.98 -5.36
N LYS A 99 10.86 -4.41 -6.62
CA LYS A 99 11.08 -3.52 -7.77
C LYS A 99 10.03 -2.42 -7.86
N ARG A 100 8.75 -2.78 -7.71
CA ARG A 100 7.64 -1.82 -7.71
C ARG A 100 7.76 -0.76 -6.61
N ASN A 101 8.14 -1.17 -5.38
CA ASN A 101 8.34 -0.24 -4.28
C ASN A 101 9.60 0.62 -4.46
N TRP A 102 10.70 0.06 -4.95
CA TRP A 102 11.90 0.85 -5.25
C TRP A 102 11.61 1.97 -6.25
N SER A 103 10.94 1.66 -7.38
CA SER A 103 10.55 2.70 -8.34
C SER A 103 9.62 3.74 -7.69
N LEU A 104 8.71 3.32 -6.80
CA LEU A 104 7.82 4.24 -6.09
C LEU A 104 8.60 5.21 -5.18
N LEU A 105 9.57 4.71 -4.43
CA LEU A 105 10.33 5.47 -3.42
C LEU A 105 11.36 6.40 -4.07
N THR A 106 12.05 5.93 -5.10
CA THR A 106 13.04 6.73 -5.86
C THR A 106 12.40 7.75 -6.79
N LEU A 107 11.08 7.66 -7.01
CA LEU A 107 10.34 8.42 -8.01
C LEU A 107 10.92 8.27 -9.42
N GLU A 108 11.64 7.18 -9.69
CA GLU A 108 12.30 6.95 -10.96
C GLU A 108 11.25 6.85 -12.07
N ASN A 109 11.32 7.79 -13.01
CA ASN A 109 10.38 7.99 -14.10
C ASN A 109 8.92 8.24 -13.64
N PRO A 110 8.61 9.42 -13.06
CA PRO A 110 7.33 9.74 -12.44
C PRO A 110 6.13 9.65 -13.39
N HIS A 111 6.38 9.76 -14.70
CA HIS A 111 5.38 9.70 -15.78
C HIS A 111 5.02 8.27 -16.20
N ARG A 112 5.89 7.29 -15.95
CA ARG A 112 5.63 5.85 -16.22
C ARG A 112 5.32 5.05 -14.95
N LEU A 113 5.48 5.69 -13.79
CA LEU A 113 5.12 5.14 -12.48
C LEU A 113 3.60 4.99 -12.36
N HIS A 114 3.12 3.79 -12.67
CA HIS A 114 1.73 3.39 -12.41
C HIS A 114 1.51 3.26 -10.90
N VAL A 115 1.16 4.38 -10.24
CA VAL A 115 1.00 4.45 -8.77
C VAL A 115 -0.39 4.08 -8.29
N ASP A 116 -1.33 3.71 -9.17
CA ASP A 116 -2.73 3.51 -8.76
C ASP A 116 -2.91 2.39 -7.73
N PHE A 117 -1.99 1.43 -7.68
CA PHE A 117 -1.98 0.38 -6.66
C PHE A 117 -1.85 0.93 -5.23
N ILE A 118 -1.25 2.10 -5.02
CA ILE A 118 -1.14 2.69 -3.67
C ILE A 118 -2.46 3.30 -3.19
N ARG A 119 -3.47 3.36 -4.06
CA ARG A 119 -4.79 3.97 -3.80
C ARG A 119 -5.87 2.93 -3.57
N ASN A 120 -5.67 1.72 -4.07
CA ASN A 120 -6.59 0.61 -3.94
C ASN A 120 -6.30 -0.16 -2.63
N PRO A 121 -7.23 -0.20 -1.66
CA PRO A 121 -7.03 -0.92 -0.40
C PRO A 121 -6.62 -2.39 -0.58
N GLU A 122 -7.14 -3.07 -1.60
CA GLU A 122 -6.80 -4.47 -1.89
C GLU A 122 -5.33 -4.63 -2.29
N ASP A 123 -4.80 -3.69 -3.07
CA ASP A 123 -3.39 -3.68 -3.45
C ASP A 123 -2.47 -3.36 -2.26
N VAL A 124 -2.90 -2.45 -1.38
CA VAL A 124 -2.17 -2.14 -0.14
C VAL A 124 -2.13 -3.37 0.78
N TYR A 125 -3.25 -4.07 0.91
CA TYR A 125 -3.35 -5.31 1.68
C TYR A 125 -2.46 -6.41 1.10
N ARG A 126 -2.53 -6.65 -0.22
CA ARG A 126 -1.66 -7.60 -0.92
C ARG A 126 -0.17 -7.24 -0.77
N MET A 127 0.16 -5.96 -0.70
CA MET A 127 1.54 -5.55 -0.41
C MET A 127 1.95 -5.92 1.02
N ALA A 128 1.08 -5.68 2.01
CA ALA A 128 1.35 -6.07 3.39
C ALA A 128 1.62 -7.58 3.50
N PHE A 129 0.90 -8.41 2.74
CA PHE A 129 1.17 -9.86 2.63
C PHE A 129 2.58 -10.16 2.15
N ASN A 130 3.05 -9.48 1.10
CA ASN A 130 4.41 -9.67 0.60
C ASN A 130 5.46 -9.33 1.68
N PHE A 131 5.22 -8.29 2.47
CA PHE A 131 6.11 -7.91 3.58
C PHE A 131 6.11 -8.95 4.69
N VAL A 132 4.94 -9.48 5.06
CA VAL A 132 4.81 -10.55 6.06
C VAL A 132 5.51 -11.83 5.59
N GLY A 133 5.35 -12.21 4.33
CA GLY A 133 6.05 -13.37 3.75
C GLY A 133 7.56 -13.19 3.72
N TYR A 134 8.04 -11.99 3.41
CA TYR A 134 9.45 -11.66 3.50
C TYR A 134 9.97 -11.71 4.95
N TRP A 135 9.22 -11.15 5.90
CA TRP A 135 9.51 -11.25 7.33
C TRP A 135 9.60 -12.70 7.79
N ALA A 136 8.61 -13.52 7.45
CA ALA A 136 8.56 -14.91 7.87
C ALA A 136 9.78 -15.69 7.35
N LYS A 137 10.09 -15.52 6.05
CA LYS A 137 11.27 -16.14 5.44
C LYS A 137 12.58 -15.72 6.11
N LYS A 138 12.74 -14.44 6.47
CA LYS A 138 13.97 -13.93 7.09
C LYS A 138 14.13 -14.32 8.55
N ASN A 139 13.04 -14.61 9.25
CA ASN A 139 13.06 -15.02 10.65
C ASN A 139 12.96 -16.54 10.82
N GLY A 140 13.14 -17.32 9.74
CA GLY A 140 13.02 -18.78 9.79
C GLY A 140 11.59 -19.27 10.12
N LYS A 141 10.60 -18.37 10.01
CA LYS A 141 9.17 -18.65 10.20
C LYS A 141 8.50 -19.12 8.91
N GLY A 142 9.28 -19.28 7.83
CA GLY A 142 8.90 -20.12 6.72
C GLY A 142 8.95 -21.57 7.18
N VAL A 143 7.79 -22.20 7.35
CA VAL A 143 7.71 -23.56 7.89
C VAL A 143 8.04 -24.58 6.79
N LYS A 144 9.03 -25.45 7.04
CA LYS A 144 9.34 -26.60 6.17
C LYS A 144 8.44 -27.81 6.53
N GLY A 145 7.66 -28.31 5.55
CA GLY A 145 6.86 -29.57 5.59
C GLY A 145 5.35 -29.31 5.58
N TYR A 146 4.45 -30.07 4.95
CA TYR A 146 4.43 -31.40 4.29
C TYR A 146 3.62 -31.24 2.99
N GLY A 147 4.14 -31.68 1.84
CA GLY A 147 3.46 -31.46 0.55
C GLY A 147 3.65 -30.04 -0.01
N SER A 148 3.50 -29.91 -1.32
CA SER A 148 3.87 -28.76 -2.16
C SER A 148 3.13 -27.43 -1.89
N SER A 149 2.45 -27.27 -0.76
CA SER A 149 1.74 -26.06 -0.38
C SER A 149 2.30 -25.53 0.94
N ASP A 150 3.05 -24.42 0.87
CA ASP A 150 3.68 -23.73 2.00
C ASP A 150 2.66 -23.52 3.15
N HIS A 151 2.95 -24.00 4.36
CA HIS A 151 2.12 -23.75 5.56
C HIS A 151 1.93 -22.25 5.84
N PHE A 152 2.86 -21.40 5.40
CA PHE A 152 2.66 -19.94 5.37
C PHE A 152 1.39 -19.55 4.59
N THR A 153 1.14 -20.16 3.44
CA THR A 153 -0.10 -19.97 2.66
C THR A 153 -1.34 -20.37 3.45
N ASN A 154 -1.28 -21.43 4.27
CA ASN A 154 -2.40 -21.85 5.13
C ASN A 154 -2.63 -20.89 6.31
N VAL A 155 -1.55 -20.35 6.90
CA VAL A 155 -1.64 -19.32 7.93
C VAL A 155 -2.21 -18.03 7.36
N MET A 156 -1.73 -17.63 6.19
CA MET A 156 -2.23 -16.46 5.48
C MET A 156 -3.69 -16.64 5.05
N ALA A 157 -4.07 -17.83 4.55
CA ALA A 157 -5.47 -18.14 4.28
C ALA A 157 -6.31 -18.09 5.55
N THR A 158 -5.81 -18.61 6.67
CA THR A 158 -6.48 -18.50 7.97
C THR A 158 -6.67 -17.05 8.40
N MET A 159 -5.66 -16.19 8.19
CA MET A 159 -5.79 -14.74 8.44
C MET A 159 -6.79 -14.07 7.50
N ASP A 160 -6.79 -14.41 6.21
CA ASP A 160 -7.79 -13.93 5.24
C ASP A 160 -9.20 -14.31 5.69
N TRP A 161 -9.40 -15.56 6.11
CA TRP A 161 -10.67 -16.04 6.66
C TRP A 161 -11.05 -15.30 7.94
N MET A 162 -10.12 -15.08 8.87
CA MET A 162 -10.39 -14.30 10.08
C MET A 162 -10.84 -12.87 9.74
N VAL A 163 -10.11 -12.18 8.86
CA VAL A 163 -10.46 -10.82 8.43
C VAL A 163 -11.82 -10.80 7.73
N TYR A 164 -12.08 -11.78 6.86
CA TYR A 164 -13.35 -11.93 6.16
C TYR A 164 -14.51 -12.15 7.12
N TYR A 165 -14.41 -13.13 8.02
CA TYR A 165 -15.49 -13.47 8.94
C TYR A 165 -15.69 -12.44 10.04
N SER A 166 -14.63 -11.74 10.50
CA SER A 166 -14.75 -10.63 11.45
C SER A 166 -15.49 -9.42 10.88
N ASN A 167 -15.59 -9.28 9.55
CA ASN A 167 -16.28 -8.16 8.90
C ASN A 167 -17.24 -8.62 7.79
N TYR A 168 -17.78 -9.84 7.91
CA TYR A 168 -18.48 -10.48 6.80
C TYR A 168 -19.73 -9.70 6.36
N GLU A 169 -20.39 -8.98 7.28
CA GLU A 169 -21.58 -8.18 7.00
C GLU A 169 -21.27 -6.98 6.11
N ILE A 170 -20.12 -6.32 6.33
CA ILE A 170 -19.65 -5.20 5.53
C ILE A 170 -19.24 -5.69 4.13
N ILE A 171 -18.49 -6.80 4.08
CA ILE A 171 -17.97 -7.38 2.84
C ILE A 171 -19.12 -7.97 1.99
N SER A 172 -20.01 -8.75 2.59
CA SER A 172 -21.18 -9.34 1.91
C SER A 172 -22.17 -8.27 1.42
N GLY A 173 -22.36 -7.18 2.18
CA GLY A 173 -23.17 -6.04 1.75
C GLY A 173 -22.57 -5.28 0.55
N SER A 174 -21.24 -5.22 0.42
CA SER A 174 -20.57 -4.65 -0.75
C SER A 174 -20.66 -5.56 -1.99
N LEU A 175 -20.60 -6.88 -1.79
CA LEU A 175 -20.71 -7.88 -2.85
C LEU A 175 -22.14 -7.94 -3.41
N LYS A 176 -23.16 -7.93 -2.53
CA LYS A 176 -24.57 -7.82 -2.93
C LYS A 176 -24.85 -6.55 -3.74
N ARG A 177 -24.24 -5.42 -3.37
CA ARG A 177 -24.37 -4.15 -4.11
C ARG A 177 -23.66 -4.19 -5.47
N ARG A 178 -22.49 -4.82 -5.59
CA ARG A 178 -21.79 -5.00 -6.87
C ARG A 178 -22.58 -5.90 -7.82
N ILE A 179 -23.05 -7.06 -7.34
CA ILE A 179 -23.90 -7.97 -8.12
C ILE A 179 -25.17 -7.27 -8.60
N LYS A 180 -25.81 -6.47 -7.75
CA LYS A 180 -27.01 -5.72 -8.11
C LYS A 180 -26.75 -4.65 -9.19
N ARG A 181 -25.60 -3.97 -9.16
CA ARG A 181 -25.19 -3.00 -10.20
C ARG A 181 -24.88 -3.69 -11.53
N THR A 182 -24.19 -4.83 -11.50
CA THR A 182 -23.90 -5.62 -12.72
C THR A 182 -25.17 -6.21 -13.34
N GLN A 183 -26.21 -6.46 -12.53
CA GLN A 183 -27.53 -6.92 -13.00
C GLN A 183 -28.46 -5.78 -13.46
N GLN A 184 -28.14 -4.52 -13.15
CA GLN A 184 -28.97 -3.35 -13.51
C GLN A 184 -28.44 -2.56 -14.72
N GLY A 185 -27.30 -2.93 -15.31
CA GLY A 185 -26.83 -2.36 -16.58
C GLY A 185 -26.62 -0.85 -16.54
N GLU A 186 -25.91 -0.34 -15.53
CA GLU A 186 -25.35 1.02 -15.58
C GLU A 186 -23.86 0.92 -15.90
N ASP A 187 -23.52 1.24 -17.16
CA ASP A 187 -22.17 1.55 -17.65
C ASP A 187 -21.64 2.87 -17.03
#